data_AF-A0A8J2VCT9-F1
#
_entry.id   AF-A0A8J2VCT9-F1
#
_cell.length_a   1.000
_cell.length_b   1.000
_cell.length_c   1.000
_cell.angle_alpha   90.00
_cell.angle_beta   90.00
_cell.angle_gamma   90.00
#
_symmetry.space_group_name_H-M   'P 1'
#
loop_
_entity.id
_entity.type
_entity.pdbx_description
1 polymer ?
#
loop_
_entity_poly.entity_id
_entity_poly.type
_entity_poly.pdbx_seq_one_letter_code
_entity_poly.pdbx_strand_id
1 'polypeptide(L)' 'MAKKGQTFNRYTPQVKMETVRLHMVEGLSLRSIRERLGIRSDVQICEWVKRYQ' A
#
# COMPACT_ATOMS: atom_id res chain seq x y z
N MET A 1 -8.30 -19.81 4.83
CA MET A 1 -9.52 -19.57 5.63
C MET A 1 -9.45 -18.18 6.24
N ALA A 2 -10.31 -17.26 5.83
CA ALA A 2 -10.44 -15.95 6.49
C ALA A 2 -11.24 -16.12 7.79
N LYS A 3 -10.72 -15.62 8.91
CA LYS A 3 -11.41 -15.72 10.21
C LYS A 3 -12.62 -14.78 10.24
N LYS A 4 -13.73 -15.24 10.83
CA LYS A 4 -14.94 -14.43 11.05
C LYS A 4 -14.55 -13.16 11.84
N GLY A 5 -14.76 -11.98 11.23
CA GLY A 5 -14.34 -10.68 11.79
C GLY A 5 -13.13 -10.03 11.10
N GLN A 6 -12.50 -10.67 10.12
CA GLN A 6 -11.43 -10.05 9.33
C GLN A 6 -11.99 -8.97 8.40
N THR A 7 -11.83 -7.71 8.76
CA THR A 7 -12.11 -6.57 7.87
C THR A 7 -10.96 -6.41 6.89
N PHE A 8 -11.24 -6.65 5.62
CA PHE A 8 -10.32 -6.28 4.54
C PHE A 8 -10.43 -4.77 4.33
N ASN A 9 -9.39 -4.03 4.72
CA ASN A 9 -9.28 -2.63 4.32
C ASN A 9 -9.22 -2.56 2.80
N ARG A 10 -10.33 -2.15 2.17
CA ARG A 10 -10.37 -1.87 0.74
C ARG A 10 -9.72 -0.52 0.50
N TYR A 11 -8.46 -0.54 0.11
CA TYR A 11 -7.79 0.64 -0.43
C TYR A 11 -8.30 0.92 -1.84
N THR A 12 -8.70 2.17 -2.08
CA THR A 12 -9.17 2.61 -3.40
C THR A 12 -8.02 2.54 -4.42
N PRO A 13 -8.32 2.46 -5.73
CA PRO A 13 -7.29 2.48 -6.77
C PRO A 13 -6.38 3.71 -6.68
N GLN A 14 -6.95 4.86 -6.27
CA GLN A 14 -6.21 6.11 -6.08
C GLN A 14 -5.10 5.97 -5.03
N VAL A 15 -5.40 5.34 -3.87
CA VAL A 15 -4.40 5.10 -2.83
C VAL A 15 -3.29 4.19 -3.33
N LYS A 16 -3.62 3.15 -4.11
CA LYS A 16 -2.62 2.24 -4.68
C LYS A 16 -1.70 2.95 -5.66
N MET A 17 -2.26 3.77 -6.56
CA MET A 17 -1.47 4.56 -7.51
C MET A 17 -0.57 5.57 -6.79
N GLU A 18 -1.09 6.28 -5.78
CA GLU A 18 -0.27 7.21 -5.00
C GLU A 18 0.86 6.48 -4.26
N THR A 19 0.58 5.29 -3.69
CA THR A 19 1.61 4.45 -3.06
C THR A 19 2.77 4.18 -4.02
N VAL A 20 2.46 3.74 -5.25
CA VAL A 20 3.46 3.45 -6.28
C VAL A 20 4.21 4.71 -6.70
N ARG A 21 3.48 5.82 -6.91
CA ARG A 21 4.07 7.12 -7.28
C ARG A 21 5.06 7.60 -6.21
N LEU A 22 4.69 7.55 -4.94
CA LEU A 22 5.54 7.94 -3.82
C LEU A 22 6.81 7.08 -3.72
N HIS A 23 6.71 5.78 -4.00
CA HIS A 23 7.88 4.91 -3.97
C HIS A 23 8.79 5.11 -5.18
N MET A 24 8.22 5.17 -6.39
CA MET A 24 8.97 5.19 -7.65
C MET A 24 9.50 6.59 -8.00
N VAL A 25 8.73 7.64 -7.72
CA VAL A 25 9.09 9.03 -8.07
C VAL A 25 9.83 9.71 -6.93
N GLU A 26 9.28 9.67 -5.71
CA GLU A 26 9.90 10.33 -4.55
C GLU A 26 10.94 9.44 -3.85
N GLY A 27 11.03 8.15 -4.18
CA GLY A 27 11.97 7.22 -3.54
C GLY A 27 11.62 6.93 -2.08
N LEU A 28 10.38 7.16 -1.66
CA LEU A 28 10.00 7.04 -0.25
C LEU A 28 10.08 5.60 0.24
N SER A 29 10.54 5.46 1.49
CA SER A 29 10.55 4.17 2.19
C SER A 29 9.14 3.65 2.43
N LEU A 30 8.98 2.32 2.51
CA LEU A 30 7.71 1.68 2.83
C LEU A 30 7.11 2.19 4.14
N ARG A 31 7.94 2.53 5.14
CA ARG A 31 7.49 3.08 6.42
C ARG A 31 6.86 4.46 6.24
N SER A 32 7.53 5.36 5.52
CA SER A 32 7.03 6.71 5.24
C SER A 32 5.70 6.67 4.49
N ILE A 33 5.56 5.75 3.53
CA ILE A 33 4.33 5.57 2.75
C ILE A 33 3.19 5.05 3.65
N ARG A 34 3.47 4.12 4.58
CA ARG A 34 2.47 3.66 5.56
C ARG A 34 1.97 4.79 6.46
N GLU A 35 2.90 5.58 6.99
CA GLU A 35 2.56 6.71 7.87
C GLU A 35 1.73 7.77 7.12
N ARG A 36 2.09 8.06 5.85
CA ARG A 36 1.42 9.08 5.04
C ARG A 36 0.05 8.65 4.52
N LEU A 37 -0.12 7.38 4.13
CA LEU A 37 -1.35 6.87 3.52
C LEU A 37 -2.21 6.02 4.47
N GLY A 38 -1.79 5.82 5.72
CA GLY A 38 -2.50 4.97 6.69
C GLY A 38 -2.56 3.50 6.28
N ILE A 39 -1.56 3.03 5.53
CA ILE A 39 -1.51 1.64 5.06
C ILE A 39 -0.95 0.76 6.19
N ARG A 40 -1.65 -0.33 6.50
CA ARG A 40 -1.27 -1.18 7.64
C ARG A 40 -0.18 -2.19 7.32
N SER A 41 -0.05 -2.61 6.06
CA SER A 41 0.83 -3.70 5.66
C SER A 41 1.86 -3.25 4.63
N ASP A 42 3.14 -3.43 4.94
CA ASP A 42 4.25 -3.22 4.01
C ASP A 42 4.21 -4.22 2.84
N VAL A 43 3.75 -5.44 3.09
CA VAL A 43 3.58 -6.48 2.05
C VAL A 43 2.63 -5.99 0.97
N GLN A 44 1.51 -5.36 1.34
CA GLN A 44 0.57 -4.81 0.37
C GLN A 44 1.18 -3.68 -0.47
N ILE A 45 1.99 -2.83 0.16
CA ILE A 45 2.72 -1.77 -0.55
C ILE A 45 3.68 -2.39 -1.57
N CYS A 46 4.46 -3.39 -1.15
CA CYS A 46 5.41 -4.07 -2.01
C CYS A 46 4.71 -4.78 -3.19
N GLU A 47 3.56 -5.43 -2.95
CA GLU A 47 2.74 -6.03 -4.00
C GLU A 47 2.23 -5.00 -5.00
N TRP A 48 1.80 -3.82 -4.55
CA TRP A 48 1.36 -2.76 -5.46
C TRP A 48 2.52 -2.21 -6.27
N VAL A 49 3.65 -1.88 -5.63
CA VAL A 49 4.86 -1.44 -6.33
C VAL A 49 5.26 -2.45 -7.40
N LYS A 50 5.37 -3.74 -7.06
CA LYS A 50 5.72 -4.81 -8.02
C LYS A 50 4.73 -4.97 -9.17
N ARG A 51 3.44 -4.69 -8.94
CA ARG A 51 2.40 -4.85 -9.96
C ARG A 51 2.36 -3.68 -10.95
N TYR A 52 2.87 -2.52 -10.55
CA TYR A 52 2.87 -1.30 -11.36
C TYR A 52 4.28 -0.88 -11.82
N GLN A 53 5.32 -1.59 -11.40
CA GLN A 53 6.65 -1.58 -12.00
C GLN A 53 6.63 -2.39 -13.31
#